data_AF-A0A3D3A7A1-F1
#
_entry.id   AF-A0A3D3A7A1-F1
#
_cell.length_a   1.000
_cell.length_b   1.000
_cell.length_c   1.000
_cell.angle_alpha   90.00
_cell.angle_beta   90.00
_cell.angle_gamma   90.00
#
_symmetry.space_group_name_H-M   'P 1'
#
loop_
_entity.id
_entity.type
_entity.pdbx_description
1 polymer ?
#
loop_
_entity_poly.entity_id
_entity_poly.type
_entity_poly.pdbx_seq_one_letter_code
_entity_poly.pdbx_strand_id
1 'polypeptide(L)' 'MRHGKKFNHLGRKSAHRKAMLSNMACSLIEHKRINTTVAKAKA' A
#
# COMPACT_ATOMS: atom_id res chain seq x y z
N MET A 1 22.18 -8.11 -1.44
CA MET A 1 21.59 -7.87 -0.10
C MET A 1 20.82 -6.54 -0.12
N ARG A 2 19.70 -6.40 0.58
CA ARG A 2 18.94 -5.12 0.65
C ARG A 2 19.25 -4.37 1.95
N HIS A 3 20.41 -3.71 2.02
CA HIS A 3 20.73 -2.85 3.17
C HIS A 3 20.00 -1.50 3.06
N GLY A 4 19.42 -1.03 4.17
CA GLY A 4 18.80 0.30 4.28
C GLY A 4 17.47 0.51 3.53
N LYS A 5 16.98 -0.46 2.75
CA LYS A 5 15.73 -0.29 1.98
C LYS A 5 14.50 -0.52 2.87
N LYS A 6 13.81 0.56 3.24
CA LYS A 6 12.54 0.52 3.99
C LYS A 6 11.29 0.35 3.11
N PHE A 7 11.48 0.27 1.79
CA PHE A 7 10.38 0.31 0.83
C PHE A 7 9.81 -1.07 0.49
N ASN A 8 8.52 -1.28 0.77
CA ASN A 8 7.81 -2.52 0.44
C ASN A 8 7.28 -2.50 -1.00
N HIS A 9 7.67 -3.50 -1.79
CA HIS A 9 7.27 -3.60 -3.19
C HIS A 9 5.89 -4.23 -3.39
N LEU A 10 5.33 -4.89 -2.36
CA LEU A 10 3.99 -5.50 -2.35
C LEU A 10 3.70 -6.42 -3.56
N GLY A 11 4.76 -7.01 -4.14
CA GLY A 11 4.68 -7.85 -5.34
C GLY A 11 4.17 -7.12 -6.59
N ARG A 12 4.19 -5.78 -6.64
CA ARG A 12 3.61 -4.98 -7.73
C ARG A 12 4.64 -4.06 -8.39
N LYS A 13 4.44 -3.80 -9.69
CA LYS A 13 5.16 -2.77 -10.44
C LYS A 13 4.80 -1.37 -9.91
N SER A 14 5.65 -0.39 -10.18
CA SER A 14 5.55 0.94 -9.58
C SER A 14 4.22 1.65 -9.84
N ALA A 15 3.76 1.65 -11.10
CA ALA A 15 2.51 2.28 -11.50
C ALA A 15 1.29 1.68 -10.78
N HIS A 16 1.17 0.34 -10.80
CA HIS A 16 0.08 -0.36 -10.12
C HIS A 16 0.09 -0.10 -8.61
N ARG A 17 1.26 -0.14 -7.96
CA ARG A 17 1.33 0.14 -6.51
C ARG A 17 0.87 1.56 -6.18
N LYS A 18 1.25 2.57 -6.99
CA LYS A 18 0.79 3.96 -6.79
C LYS A 18 -0.73 4.05 -6.87
N ALA A 19 -1.33 3.50 -7.92
CA ALA A 19 -2.79 3.49 -8.08
C ALA A 19 -3.51 2.75 -6.94
N MET A 20 -2.99 1.58 -6.54
CA MET A 20 -3.56 0.79 -5.44
C MET A 20 -3.54 1.54 -4.11
N LEU A 21 -2.42 2.18 -3.75
CA LEU A 21 -2.31 2.95 -2.50
C LEU A 21 -3.25 4.17 -2.52
N SER A 22 -3.34 4.89 -3.64
CA SER A 22 -4.27 6.01 -3.80
C SER A 22 -5.72 5.58 -3.59
N ASN A 23 -6.15 4.48 -4.22
CA ASN A 23 -7.52 3.99 -4.06
C ASN A 23 -7.82 3.54 -2.63
N MET A 24 -6.86 2.89 -1.96
CA MET A 24 -7.04 2.49 -0.55
C MET A 24 -7.16 3.71 0.38
N ALA A 25 -6.43 4.80 0.10
CA ALA A 25 -6.57 6.04 0.86
C ALA A 25 -7.95 6.67 0.66
N CYS A 26 -8.47 6.72 -0.57
CA CYS A 26 -9.83 7.20 -0.84
C CYS A 26 -10.88 6.37 -0.10
N SER A 27 -10.84 5.04 -0.23
CA SER A 27 -11.79 4.15 0.46
C SER A 27 -11.70 4.25 1.99
N LEU A 28 -10.50 4.49 2.55
CA LEU A 28 -10.35 4.69 3.99
C LEU A 28 -11.05 5.98 4.46
N ILE A 29 -10.94 7.06 3.68
CA ILE A 29 -11.61 8.34 3.99
C ILE A 29 -13.13 8.18 3.88
N GLU A 30 -13.61 7.55 2.81
CA GLU A 30 -15.05 7.36 2.55
C GLU A 30 -15.72 6.46 3.59
N HIS A 31 -15.09 5.34 3.94
CA HIS A 31 -15.71 4.33 4.81
C HIS A 31 -15.23 4.38 6.25
N LYS A 32 -14.32 5.29 6.59
CA LYS A 32 -13.69 5.47 7.92
C LYS A 32 -12.87 4.26 8.43
N ARG A 33 -13.02 3.09 7.80
CA ARG A 33 -12.31 1.84 8.10
C ARG A 33 -12.34 0.93 6.88
N ILE A 34 -11.21 0.28 6.60
CA ILE A 34 -11.09 -0.76 5.57
C ILE A 34 -10.36 -1.99 6.12
N ASN A 35 -10.68 -3.17 5.61
CA ASN A 35 -9.95 -4.40 5.91
C ASN A 35 -8.98 -4.72 4.78
N THR A 36 -7.69 -4.89 5.08
CA THR A 36 -6.64 -5.20 4.11
C THR A 36 -5.53 -6.02 4.78
N THR A 37 -4.53 -6.46 4.02
CA THR A 37 -3.42 -7.23 4.59
C THR A 37 -2.47 -6.32 5.37
N VAL A 38 -1.86 -6.86 6.44
CA VAL A 38 -0.94 -6.11 7.32
C VAL A 38 0.19 -5.43 6.53
N ALA A 39 0.72 -6.11 5.51
CA ALA A 39 1.78 -5.56 4.66
C ALA A 39 1.33 -4.34 3.85
N LYS A 40 0.08 -4.29 3.39
CA LYS A 40 -0.49 -3.15 2.64
C LYS A 40 -0.86 -2.00 3.57
N ALA A 41 -1.32 -2.30 4.79
CA ALA A 41 -1.68 -1.27 5.78
C ALA A 41 -0.45 -0.52 6.34
N LYS A 42 0.73 -1.16 6.39
CA LYS A 42 1.99 -0.58 6.91
C LYS A 42 2.89 0.03 5.84
N ALA A 43 2.52 -0.09 4.56
CA ALA A 43 3.34 0.36 3.42
C ALA A 43 3.15 1.85 3.16
#